data_AF-A0A0H1R4C3-F1
#
_entry.id   AF-A0A0H1R4C3-F1
#
_cell.length_a   1.000
_cell.length_b   1.000
_cell.length_c   1.000
_cell.angle_alpha   90.00
_cell.angle_beta   90.00
_cell.angle_gamma   90.00
#
_symmetry.space_group_name_H-M   'P 1'
#
loop_
_entity.id
_entity.type
_entity.pdbx_description
1 polymer ?
#
loop_
_entity_poly.entity_id
_entity_poly.type
_entity_poly.pdbx_seq_one_letter_code
_entity_poly.pdbx_strand_id
1 'polypeptide(L)'
;MASPRKITANRVNAQRSTGPRSALGKAQSRHNAIKHGLAIPASALPELAPEIAALAKTIAKDAADDPFVLQAAMRVAEAAVEVNRVRRVRRELLDQVLSDPELHDPPLAKETMPDRPVSVKYTHAMRVQAYRDGTREQQRQAELAQITELWAYECKVEGTKRRRAAAKERTKQRAIRWAELERLDRYERRALSRRNTAIRALEEAQAAAQDYEDQ
;
A
#
# COMPACT_ATOMS: atom_id res chain seq x y z
N MET A 1 -5.33 -17.13 -28.57
CA MET A 1 -4.19 -18.03 -28.22
C MET A 1 -2.97 -17.22 -27.78
N ALA A 2 -2.10 -17.77 -26.92
CA ALA A 2 -0.85 -17.12 -26.52
C ALA A 2 0.21 -17.30 -27.63
N SER A 3 0.96 -16.24 -27.98
CA SER A 3 1.98 -16.35 -29.04
C SER A 3 3.09 -17.34 -28.65
N PRO A 4 3.79 -17.94 -29.63
CA PRO A 4 4.91 -18.85 -29.36
C PRO A 4 5.94 -18.24 -28.41
N ARG A 5 6.30 -16.96 -28.58
CA ARG A 5 7.19 -16.22 -27.67
C ARG A 5 6.67 -16.19 -26.23
N LYS A 6 5.35 -16.01 -26.05
CA LYS A 6 4.71 -15.95 -24.72
C LYS A 6 4.69 -17.33 -24.05
N ILE A 7 4.51 -18.40 -24.82
CA ILE A 7 4.57 -19.79 -24.33
C ILE A 7 5.98 -20.14 -23.86
N THR A 8 7.01 -19.83 -24.66
CA THR A 8 8.41 -20.10 -24.29
C THR A 8 8.81 -19.33 -23.03
N ALA A 9 8.44 -18.04 -22.95
CA ALA A 9 8.69 -17.23 -21.76
C ALA A 9 8.00 -17.79 -20.51
N ASN A 10 6.74 -18.23 -20.62
CA ASN A 10 6.02 -18.86 -19.52
C ASN A 10 6.67 -20.17 -19.05
N ARG A 11 7.17 -21.02 -19.97
CA ARG A 11 7.91 -22.24 -19.62
C ARG A 11 9.20 -21.93 -18.84
N VAL A 12 9.99 -20.96 -19.30
CA VAL A 12 11.23 -20.54 -18.62
C VAL A 12 10.91 -19.95 -17.23
N ASN A 13 9.87 -19.14 -17.13
CA ASN A 13 9.45 -18.56 -15.85
C ASN A 13 8.90 -19.62 -14.88
N ALA A 14 8.19 -20.62 -15.38
CA ALA A 14 7.69 -21.74 -14.59
C ALA A 14 8.85 -22.57 -14.02
N GLN A 15 9.91 -22.84 -14.80
CA GLN A 15 11.12 -23.52 -14.34
C GLN A 15 11.85 -22.76 -13.23
N ARG A 16 11.80 -21.42 -13.25
CA ARG A 16 12.40 -20.57 -12.20
C ARG A 16 11.49 -20.36 -10.98
N SER A 17 10.18 -20.61 -11.11
CA SER A 17 9.19 -20.36 -10.05
C SER A 17 8.95 -21.63 -9.23
N THR A 18 9.85 -21.96 -8.30
CA THR A 18 9.72 -23.16 -7.45
C THR A 18 9.04 -22.92 -6.10
N GLY A 19 8.34 -21.79 -5.95
CA GLY A 19 7.72 -21.38 -4.69
C GLY A 19 8.72 -21.32 -3.53
N PRO A 20 8.26 -20.98 -2.32
CA PRO A 20 9.12 -21.03 -1.14
C PRO A 20 9.39 -22.49 -0.72
N ARG A 21 10.66 -22.92 -0.83
CA ARG A 21 11.09 -24.27 -0.42
C ARG A 21 11.46 -24.36 1.06
N SER A 22 11.84 -23.24 1.68
CA SER A 22 12.22 -23.18 3.11
C SER A 22 11.02 -22.99 4.03
N ALA A 23 11.16 -23.43 5.28
CA ALA A 23 10.14 -23.22 6.33
C ALA A 23 9.84 -21.73 6.54
N LEU A 24 10.87 -20.89 6.55
CA LEU A 24 10.75 -19.43 6.63
C LEU A 24 9.97 -18.85 5.43
N GLY A 25 10.29 -19.28 4.21
CA GLY A 25 9.58 -18.83 3.01
C GLY A 25 8.11 -19.26 3.01
N LYS A 26 7.82 -20.48 3.50
CA LYS A 26 6.45 -20.97 3.67
C LYS A 26 5.70 -20.17 4.73
N ALA A 27 6.33 -19.84 5.86
CA ALA A 27 5.74 -19.02 6.92
C ALA A 27 5.44 -17.58 6.44
N GLN A 28 6.33 -16.98 5.65
CA GLN A 28 6.11 -15.69 5.01
C GLN A 28 4.95 -15.76 4.00
N SER A 29 4.86 -16.82 3.20
CA SER A 29 3.74 -17.04 2.29
C SER A 29 2.41 -17.19 3.04
N ARG A 30 2.40 -17.94 4.15
CA ARG A 30 1.23 -18.13 5.03
C ARG A 30 0.78 -16.81 5.68
N HIS A 31 1.71 -15.96 6.08
CA HIS A 31 1.37 -14.63 6.60
C HIS A 31 0.65 -13.74 5.58
N ASN A 32 0.88 -13.91 4.27
CA ASN A 32 0.12 -13.17 3.25
C ASN A 32 -1.38 -13.54 3.27
N ALA A 33 -1.70 -14.82 3.50
CA ALA A 33 -3.09 -15.26 3.63
C ALA A 33 -3.76 -14.64 4.87
N ILE A 34 -3.03 -14.59 6.00
CA ILE A 34 -3.53 -14.07 7.28
C ILE A 34 -3.65 -12.53 7.26
N LYS A 35 -2.69 -11.81 6.68
CA LYS A 35 -2.62 -10.34 6.76
C LYS A 35 -3.78 -9.66 6.03
N HIS A 36 -4.14 -10.15 4.84
CA HIS A 36 -5.10 -9.45 3.97
C HIS A 36 -6.20 -10.35 3.39
N GLY A 37 -6.20 -11.67 3.64
CA GLY A 37 -7.25 -12.59 3.16
C GLY A 37 -7.30 -12.82 1.64
N LEU A 38 -6.75 -11.91 0.83
CA LEU A 38 -6.73 -11.98 -0.64
C LEU A 38 -5.79 -13.06 -1.22
N ALA A 39 -5.01 -13.73 -0.38
CA ALA A 39 -4.23 -14.90 -0.80
C ALA A 39 -5.02 -16.22 -0.66
N ILE A 40 -6.16 -16.18 0.06
CA ILE A 40 -7.06 -17.32 0.25
C ILE A 40 -8.04 -17.34 -0.93
N PRO A 41 -8.12 -18.44 -1.70
CA PRO A 41 -9.10 -18.59 -2.77
C PRO A 41 -10.53 -18.33 -2.25
N ALA A 42 -11.39 -17.74 -3.08
CA ALA A 42 -12.76 -17.46 -2.65
C ALA A 42 -13.55 -18.75 -2.34
N SER A 43 -13.25 -19.87 -3.01
CA SER A 43 -13.84 -21.18 -2.72
C SER A 43 -13.49 -21.76 -1.34
N ALA A 44 -12.38 -21.33 -0.75
CA ALA A 44 -11.94 -21.81 0.57
C ALA A 44 -12.63 -21.06 1.74
N LEU A 45 -13.50 -20.09 1.43
CA LEU A 45 -14.22 -19.27 2.39
C LEU A 45 -15.69 -19.70 2.43
N PRO A 46 -16.16 -20.38 3.51
CA PRO A 46 -17.51 -20.91 3.60
C PRO A 46 -18.60 -19.85 3.41
N GLU A 47 -18.36 -18.62 3.86
CA GLU A 47 -19.28 -17.48 3.75
C GLU A 47 -19.54 -17.04 2.30
N LEU A 48 -18.62 -17.36 1.37
CA LEU A 48 -18.75 -17.03 -0.05
C LEU A 48 -19.33 -18.18 -0.87
N ALA A 49 -19.41 -19.38 -0.32
CA ALA A 49 -19.90 -20.55 -1.05
C ALA A 49 -21.33 -20.37 -1.62
N PRO A 50 -22.30 -19.77 -0.88
CA PRO A 50 -23.63 -19.52 -1.43
C PRO A 50 -23.63 -18.52 -2.60
N GLU A 51 -22.84 -17.45 -2.49
CA GLU A 51 -22.70 -16.44 -3.55
C GLU A 51 -22.09 -17.06 -4.81
N ILE A 52 -21.02 -17.84 -4.66
CA ILE A 52 -20.35 -18.54 -5.76
C ILE A 52 -21.30 -19.53 -6.43
N ALA A 53 -22.04 -20.32 -5.65
CA ALA A 53 -22.98 -21.32 -6.18
C ALA A 53 -24.15 -20.66 -6.92
N ALA A 54 -24.72 -19.58 -6.36
CA ALA A 54 -25.79 -18.84 -7.02
C ALA A 54 -25.31 -18.20 -8.33
N LEU A 55 -24.14 -17.55 -8.31
CA LEU A 55 -23.55 -16.95 -9.50
C LEU A 55 -23.20 -18.01 -10.57
N ALA A 56 -22.71 -19.18 -10.15
CA ALA A 56 -22.39 -20.29 -11.06
C ALA A 56 -23.64 -20.77 -11.80
N LYS A 57 -24.78 -20.95 -11.11
CA LYS A 57 -26.05 -21.32 -11.73
C LYS A 57 -26.50 -20.26 -12.74
N THR A 58 -26.41 -18.98 -12.39
CA THR A 58 -26.73 -17.88 -13.31
C THR A 58 -25.83 -17.86 -14.54
N ILE A 59 -24.54 -18.21 -14.39
CA ILE A 59 -23.57 -18.30 -15.48
C ILE A 59 -23.86 -19.49 -16.39
N ALA A 60 -24.19 -20.66 -15.82
CA ALA A 60 -24.49 -21.88 -16.55
C ALA A 60 -25.82 -21.79 -17.34
N LYS A 61 -26.76 -20.96 -16.87
CA LYS A 61 -28.08 -20.74 -17.47
C LYS A 61 -28.83 -22.07 -17.66
N ASP A 62 -29.25 -22.38 -18.89
CA ASP A 62 -30.06 -23.54 -19.23
C ASP A 62 -29.26 -24.86 -19.14
N ALA A 63 -27.93 -24.79 -19.25
CA ALA A 63 -27.02 -25.93 -19.12
C ALA A 63 -26.53 -26.14 -17.68
N ALA A 64 -27.31 -25.69 -16.68
CA ALA A 64 -26.95 -25.85 -15.26
C ALA A 64 -27.02 -27.31 -14.77
N ASP A 65 -27.77 -28.15 -15.46
CA ASP A 65 -27.89 -29.58 -15.15
C ASP A 65 -26.70 -30.41 -15.68
N ASP A 66 -25.94 -29.89 -16.64
CA ASP A 66 -24.70 -30.52 -17.10
C ASP A 66 -23.58 -30.32 -16.04
N PRO A 67 -23.02 -31.41 -15.47
CA PRO A 67 -22.02 -31.31 -14.42
C PRO A 67 -20.72 -30.63 -14.84
N PHE A 68 -20.31 -30.76 -16.11
CA PHE A 68 -19.08 -30.16 -16.64
C PHE A 68 -19.26 -28.65 -16.86
N VAL A 69 -20.39 -28.24 -17.42
CA VAL A 69 -20.76 -26.83 -17.58
C VAL A 69 -20.89 -26.17 -16.21
N LEU A 70 -21.59 -26.80 -15.26
CA LEU A 70 -21.74 -26.28 -13.91
C LEU A 70 -20.38 -26.14 -13.21
N GLN A 71 -19.48 -27.12 -13.32
CA GLN A 71 -18.13 -27.03 -12.75
C GLN A 71 -17.31 -25.90 -13.40
N ALA A 72 -17.39 -25.73 -14.71
CA ALA A 72 -16.72 -24.63 -15.40
C ALA A 72 -17.29 -23.27 -14.96
N ALA A 73 -18.62 -23.16 -14.83
CA ALA A 73 -19.31 -21.98 -14.34
C ALA A 73 -18.93 -21.64 -12.89
N MET A 74 -18.75 -22.64 -12.01
CA MET A 74 -18.23 -22.45 -10.65
C MET A 74 -16.84 -21.80 -10.64
N ARG A 75 -15.95 -22.21 -11.55
CA ARG A 75 -14.61 -21.58 -11.66
C ARG A 75 -14.69 -20.12 -12.13
N VAL A 76 -15.62 -19.82 -13.04
CA VAL A 76 -15.88 -18.43 -13.47
C VAL A 76 -16.42 -17.61 -12.30
N ALA A 77 -17.41 -18.14 -11.58
CA ALA A 77 -18.02 -17.49 -10.43
C ALA A 77 -17.00 -17.21 -9.32
N GLU A 78 -16.18 -18.22 -8.96
CA GLU A 78 -15.13 -18.05 -7.96
C GLU A 78 -14.16 -16.92 -8.34
N ALA A 79 -13.68 -16.90 -9.59
CA ALA A 79 -12.76 -15.87 -10.05
C ALA A 79 -13.42 -14.49 -10.09
N ALA A 80 -14.71 -14.40 -10.42
CA ALA A 80 -15.48 -13.16 -10.39
C ALA A 80 -15.62 -12.60 -8.96
N VAL A 81 -15.94 -13.46 -7.98
CA VAL A 81 -15.98 -13.09 -6.56
C VAL A 81 -14.59 -12.65 -6.08
N GLU A 82 -13.53 -13.35 -6.49
CA GLU A 82 -12.15 -12.95 -6.15
C GLU A 82 -11.78 -11.56 -6.70
N VAL A 83 -12.19 -11.22 -7.94
CA VAL A 83 -12.03 -9.86 -8.49
C VAL A 83 -12.73 -8.82 -7.61
N ASN A 84 -13.98 -9.08 -7.20
CA ASN A 84 -14.75 -8.15 -6.37
C ASN A 84 -14.13 -7.97 -4.98
N ARG A 85 -13.63 -9.05 -4.36
CA ARG A 85 -12.92 -8.99 -3.08
C ARG A 85 -11.69 -8.08 -3.16
N VAL A 86 -10.86 -8.25 -4.19
CA VAL A 86 -9.67 -7.41 -4.39
C VAL A 86 -10.08 -5.94 -4.61
N ARG A 87 -11.11 -5.70 -5.43
CA ARG A 87 -11.62 -4.34 -5.69
C ARG A 87 -12.16 -3.64 -4.46
N ARG A 88 -12.81 -4.37 -3.55
CA ARG A 88 -13.32 -3.81 -2.29
C ARG A 88 -12.18 -3.29 -1.42
N VAL A 89 -11.17 -4.13 -1.18
CA VAL A 89 -9.96 -3.74 -0.42
C VAL A 89 -9.22 -2.60 -1.12
N ARG A 90 -9.14 -2.63 -2.45
CA ARG A 90 -8.51 -1.57 -3.24
C ARG A 90 -9.22 -0.23 -3.09
N ARG A 91 -10.55 -0.22 -3.07
CA ARG A 91 -11.35 1.00 -2.86
C ARG A 91 -11.07 1.61 -1.50
N GLU A 92 -11.08 0.80 -0.44
CA GLU A 92 -10.77 1.24 0.92
C GLU A 92 -9.38 1.89 1.01
N LEU A 93 -8.37 1.31 0.35
CA LEU A 93 -7.03 1.89 0.30
C LEU A 93 -6.96 3.15 -0.57
N LEU A 94 -7.66 3.17 -1.72
CA LEU A 94 -7.74 4.34 -2.58
C LEU A 94 -8.36 5.53 -1.85
N ASP A 95 -9.42 5.32 -1.08
CA ASP A 95 -10.05 6.38 -0.29
C ASP A 95 -9.06 6.96 0.74
N GLN A 96 -8.25 6.11 1.39
CA GLN A 96 -7.19 6.57 2.31
C GLN A 96 -6.08 7.35 1.61
N VAL A 97 -5.72 6.96 0.39
CA VAL A 97 -4.70 7.64 -0.42
C VAL A 97 -5.23 8.98 -0.96
N LEU A 98 -6.47 9.00 -1.44
CA LEU A 98 -7.15 10.20 -1.95
C LEU A 98 -7.46 11.22 -0.86
N SER A 99 -7.65 10.76 0.38
CA SER A 99 -7.82 11.63 1.54
C SER A 99 -6.52 12.27 2.04
N ASP A 100 -5.36 11.94 1.45
CA ASP A 100 -4.08 12.54 1.80
C ASP A 100 -3.98 13.95 1.19
N PRO A 101 -3.93 15.03 2.00
CA PRO A 101 -3.85 16.41 1.48
C PRO A 101 -2.55 16.69 0.72
N GLU A 102 -1.52 15.87 0.93
CA GLU A 102 -0.23 15.95 0.25
C GLU A 102 -0.16 14.96 -0.94
N LEU A 103 -1.29 14.63 -1.59
CA LEU A 103 -1.32 13.84 -2.82
C LEU A 103 -0.88 14.65 -4.04
N HIS A 104 0.26 15.34 -3.94
CA HIS A 104 0.91 16.07 -5.02
C HIS A 104 2.43 16.08 -4.82
N ASP A 105 3.18 16.49 -5.85
CA ASP A 105 4.65 16.53 -5.81
C ASP A 105 5.14 17.35 -4.61
N PRO A 106 6.21 16.90 -3.92
CA PRO A 106 6.66 17.52 -2.69
C PRO A 106 7.06 18.98 -2.93
N PRO A 107 6.86 19.88 -1.95
CA PRO A 107 7.36 21.24 -2.07
C PRO A 107 8.89 21.21 -2.24
N LEU A 108 9.37 21.86 -3.30
CA LEU A 108 10.78 21.89 -3.71
C LEU A 108 11.73 22.54 -2.69
N ALA A 109 11.21 23.25 -1.68
CA ALA A 109 12.00 23.94 -0.68
C ALA A 109 12.07 23.17 0.64
N LYS A 110 13.28 22.71 1.01
CA LYS A 110 13.55 22.26 2.38
C LYS A 110 13.42 23.48 3.29
N GLU A 111 12.52 23.44 4.26
CA GLU A 111 12.40 24.47 5.32
C GLU A 111 13.79 24.69 5.93
N THR A 112 14.35 25.91 5.80
CA THR A 112 15.69 26.23 6.29
C THR A 112 15.72 26.28 7.81
N MET A 113 16.90 26.01 8.40
CA MET A 113 17.05 26.16 9.85
C MET A 113 17.10 27.66 10.17
N PRO A 114 16.46 28.15 11.24
CA PRO A 114 16.64 29.53 11.66
C PRO A 114 18.11 29.82 11.98
N ASP A 115 18.53 31.07 11.74
CA ASP A 115 19.88 31.51 12.11
C ASP A 115 20.03 31.61 13.62
N ARG A 116 21.20 31.21 14.11
CA ARG A 116 21.51 31.26 15.54
C ARG A 116 21.81 32.71 15.95
N PRO A 117 21.16 33.24 17.00
CA PRO A 117 21.49 34.59 17.48
C PRO A 117 22.92 34.65 18.02
N VAL A 118 23.54 35.81 17.84
CA VAL A 118 24.89 36.08 18.35
C VAL A 118 24.85 36.11 19.87
N SER A 119 25.76 35.35 20.50
CA SER A 119 25.84 35.22 21.94
C SER A 119 27.09 35.93 22.46
N VAL A 120 26.91 37.03 23.19
CA VAL A 120 28.00 37.75 23.86
C VAL A 120 28.34 37.06 25.17
N LYS A 121 29.62 36.77 25.39
CA LYS A 121 30.11 36.26 26.68
C LYS A 121 30.55 37.42 27.56
N TYR A 122 29.75 37.74 28.57
CA TYR A 122 30.10 38.77 29.54
C TYR A 122 31.13 38.26 30.54
N THR A 123 32.36 38.74 30.42
CA THR A 123 33.46 38.38 31.32
C THR A 123 33.34 39.10 32.66
N HIS A 124 34.11 38.64 33.66
CA HIS A 124 34.15 39.30 34.97
C HIS A 124 34.63 40.76 34.86
N ALA A 125 35.64 41.03 34.02
CA ALA A 125 36.15 42.37 33.78
C ALA A 125 35.07 43.32 33.22
N MET A 126 34.27 42.86 32.24
CA MET A 126 33.17 43.65 31.67
C MET A 126 32.11 44.00 32.73
N ARG A 127 31.80 43.06 33.64
CA ARG A 127 30.85 43.30 34.74
C ARG A 127 31.41 44.33 35.73
N VAL A 128 32.67 44.20 36.12
CA VAL A 128 33.34 45.17 37.02
C VAL A 128 33.37 46.56 36.39
N GLN A 129 33.64 46.64 35.09
CA GLN A 129 33.61 47.91 34.35
C GLN A 129 32.20 48.53 34.33
N ALA A 130 31.15 47.75 34.08
CA ALA A 130 29.78 48.28 34.12
C ALA A 130 29.33 48.75 35.52
N TYR A 131 29.89 48.19 36.60
CA TYR A 131 29.68 48.73 37.95
C TYR A 131 30.34 50.09 38.12
N ARG A 132 31.57 50.24 37.63
CA ARG A 132 32.31 51.51 37.66
C ARG A 132 31.60 52.59 36.84
N ASP A 133 31.08 52.21 35.68
CA ASP A 133 30.44 53.13 34.73
C ASP A 133 28.94 53.37 35.06
N GLY A 134 28.39 52.71 36.08
CA GLY A 134 26.97 52.81 36.47
C GLY A 134 25.98 52.14 35.50
N THR A 135 26.45 51.36 34.52
CA THR A 135 25.65 50.74 33.46
C THR A 135 25.26 49.28 33.75
N ARG A 136 25.48 48.79 34.98
CA ARG A 136 25.26 47.37 35.33
C ARG A 136 23.84 46.87 35.04
N GLU A 137 22.82 47.69 35.29
CA GLU A 137 21.43 47.28 35.05
C GLU A 137 21.13 47.12 33.55
N GLN A 138 21.63 48.03 32.72
CA GLN A 138 21.54 47.92 31.25
C GLN A 138 22.25 46.66 30.76
N GLN A 139 23.44 46.36 31.29
CA GLN A 139 24.17 45.14 30.96
C GLN A 139 23.38 43.89 31.38
N ARG A 140 22.79 43.87 32.58
CA ARG A 140 21.96 42.76 33.06
C ARG A 140 20.74 42.56 32.16
N GLN A 141 20.09 43.63 31.73
CA GLN A 141 18.97 43.56 30.80
C GLN A 141 19.38 42.98 29.44
N ALA A 142 20.55 43.36 28.92
CA ALA A 142 21.11 42.76 27.71
C ALA A 142 21.45 41.26 27.88
N GLU A 143 22.04 40.86 29.02
CA GLU A 143 22.28 39.46 29.38
C GLU A 143 20.97 38.65 29.37
N LEU A 144 19.89 39.19 29.97
CA LEU A 144 18.57 38.55 30.01
C LEU A 144 17.89 38.49 28.64
N ALA A 145 17.99 39.55 27.84
CA ALA A 145 17.47 39.60 26.48
C ALA A 145 18.12 38.53 25.60
N GLN A 146 19.45 38.38 25.67
CA GLN A 146 20.21 37.35 24.97
C GLN A 146 19.77 35.93 25.35
N ILE A 147 19.54 35.67 26.64
CA ILE A 147 19.03 34.36 27.11
C ILE A 147 17.65 34.08 26.50
N THR A 148 16.77 35.09 26.50
CA THR A 148 15.41 34.99 25.96
C THR A 148 15.43 34.72 24.46
N GLU A 149 16.28 35.42 23.70
CA GLU A 149 16.48 35.19 22.27
C GLU A 149 17.02 33.80 21.96
N LEU A 150 18.00 33.32 22.74
CA LEU A 150 18.53 31.96 22.61
C LEU A 150 17.46 30.91 22.85
N TRP A 151 16.63 31.09 23.88
CA TRP A 151 15.53 30.18 24.17
C TRP A 151 14.49 30.17 23.04
N ALA A 152 14.10 31.35 22.54
CA ALA A 152 13.20 31.46 21.40
C ALA A 152 13.77 30.79 20.13
N TYR A 153 15.08 30.91 19.88
CA TYR A 153 15.78 30.19 18.83
C TYR A 153 15.70 28.67 19.01
N GLU A 154 15.98 28.15 20.21
CA GLU A 154 15.89 26.72 20.49
C GLU A 154 14.47 26.17 20.28
N CYS A 155 13.44 26.89 20.74
CA CYS A 155 12.05 26.53 20.46
C CYS A 155 11.74 26.47 18.97
N LYS A 156 12.23 27.43 18.17
CA LYS A 156 12.06 27.43 16.71
C LYS A 156 12.77 26.23 16.07
N VAL A 157 14.04 25.98 16.42
CA VAL A 157 14.81 24.83 15.93
C VAL A 157 14.08 23.52 16.21
N GLU A 158 13.59 23.35 17.43
CA GLU A 158 12.90 22.13 17.83
C GLU A 158 11.55 21.97 17.10
N GLY A 159 10.82 23.07 16.88
CA GLY A 159 9.66 23.10 16.00
C GLY A 159 9.97 22.64 14.57
N THR A 160 11.02 23.19 13.95
CA THR A 160 11.47 22.81 12.60
C THR A 160 11.87 21.33 12.53
N LYS A 161 12.60 20.82 13.54
CA LYS A 161 12.95 19.38 13.62
C LYS A 161 11.71 18.50 13.68
N ARG A 162 10.73 18.84 14.53
CA ARG A 162 9.46 18.11 14.66
C ARG A 162 8.70 18.07 13.34
N ARG A 163 8.58 19.21 12.64
CA ARG A 163 7.95 19.29 11.31
C ARG A 163 8.66 18.41 10.29
N ARG A 164 10.00 18.47 10.22
CA ARG A 164 10.81 17.62 9.32
C ARG A 164 10.62 16.13 9.62
N ALA A 165 10.61 15.75 10.90
CA ALA A 165 10.39 14.36 11.31
C ALA A 165 8.98 13.88 10.90
N ALA A 166 7.95 14.69 11.13
CA ALA A 166 6.59 14.38 10.72
C ALA A 166 6.46 14.26 9.19
N ALA A 167 7.08 15.15 8.42
CA ALA A 167 7.11 15.07 6.95
C ALA A 167 7.82 13.80 6.44
N LYS A 168 8.91 13.40 7.10
CA LYS A 168 9.61 12.15 6.80
C LYS A 168 8.73 10.93 7.07
N GLU A 169 8.01 10.91 8.20
CA GLU A 169 7.11 9.81 8.53
C GLU A 169 5.92 9.74 7.57
N ARG A 170 5.29 10.88 7.23
CA ARG A 170 4.24 10.95 6.18
C ARG A 170 4.73 10.37 4.85
N THR A 171 5.93 10.74 4.43
CA THR A 171 6.55 10.23 3.19
C THR A 171 6.74 8.71 3.24
N LYS A 172 7.18 8.18 4.39
CA LYS A 172 7.31 6.74 4.60
C LYS A 172 5.96 6.02 4.54
N GLN A 173 4.94 6.55 5.23
CA GLN A 173 3.57 5.99 5.20
C GLN A 173 2.99 6.00 3.78
N ARG A 174 3.19 7.08 3.03
CA ARG A 174 2.80 7.19 1.62
C ARG A 174 3.49 6.14 0.75
N ALA A 175 4.79 5.91 0.92
CA ALA A 175 5.51 4.87 0.19
C ALA A 175 4.96 3.46 0.50
N ILE A 176 4.61 3.19 1.76
CA ILE A 176 3.98 1.92 2.16
C ILE A 176 2.61 1.76 1.47
N ARG A 177 1.75 2.78 1.53
CA ARG A 177 0.42 2.75 0.88
C ARG A 177 0.51 2.54 -0.63
N TRP A 178 1.46 3.22 -1.31
CA TRP A 178 1.70 3.01 -2.74
C TRP A 178 2.11 1.57 -3.05
N ALA A 179 3.05 1.01 -2.29
CA ALA A 179 3.47 -0.38 -2.47
C ALA A 179 2.31 -1.38 -2.23
N GLU A 180 1.41 -1.07 -1.30
CA GLU A 180 0.19 -1.85 -1.06
C GLU A 180 -0.78 -1.75 -2.25
N LEU A 181 -0.98 -0.56 -2.82
CA LEU A 181 -1.83 -0.37 -3.99
C LEU A 181 -1.31 -1.14 -5.21
N GLU A 182 0.00 -1.07 -5.49
CA GLU A 182 0.64 -1.86 -6.56
C GLU A 182 0.46 -3.37 -6.33
N ARG A 183 0.48 -3.81 -5.07
CA ARG A 183 0.23 -5.20 -4.72
C ARG A 183 -1.21 -5.61 -5.04
N LEU A 184 -2.19 -4.76 -4.72
CA LEU A 184 -3.59 -4.98 -5.08
C LEU A 184 -3.80 -5.02 -6.59
N ASP A 185 -3.13 -4.15 -7.35
CA ASP A 185 -3.18 -4.19 -8.82
C ASP A 185 -2.66 -5.52 -9.40
N ARG A 186 -1.67 -6.15 -8.75
CA ARG A 186 -1.18 -7.49 -9.13
C ARG A 186 -2.21 -8.57 -8.81
N TYR A 187 -2.87 -8.50 -7.65
CA TYR A 187 -3.95 -9.43 -7.29
C TYR A 187 -5.15 -9.30 -8.23
N GLU A 188 -5.56 -8.07 -8.57
CA GLU A 188 -6.68 -7.82 -9.46
C GLU A 188 -6.39 -8.37 -10.87
N ARG A 189 -5.19 -8.09 -11.40
CA ARG A 189 -4.75 -8.66 -12.70
C ARG A 189 -4.73 -10.19 -12.69
N ARG A 190 -4.29 -10.81 -11.60
CA ARG A 190 -4.30 -12.28 -11.47
C ARG A 190 -5.72 -12.83 -11.45
N ALA A 191 -6.61 -12.23 -10.68
CA ALA A 191 -8.02 -12.65 -10.59
C ALA A 191 -8.74 -12.47 -11.94
N LEU A 192 -8.53 -11.33 -12.62
CA LEU A 192 -9.04 -11.09 -13.97
C LEU A 192 -8.50 -12.12 -14.98
N SER A 193 -7.20 -12.45 -14.90
CA SER A 193 -6.62 -13.48 -15.77
C SER A 193 -7.25 -14.84 -15.53
N ARG A 194 -7.44 -15.25 -14.26
CA ARG A 194 -8.11 -16.52 -13.92
C ARG A 194 -9.53 -16.55 -14.45
N ARG A 195 -10.30 -15.47 -14.25
CA ARG A 195 -11.66 -15.33 -14.76
C ARG A 195 -11.71 -15.48 -16.27
N ASN A 196 -10.86 -14.77 -17.00
CA ASN A 196 -10.84 -14.82 -18.46
C ASN A 196 -10.43 -16.21 -18.99
N THR A 197 -9.55 -16.94 -18.27
CA THR A 197 -9.24 -18.34 -18.60
C THR A 197 -10.42 -19.26 -18.30
N ALA A 198 -11.11 -19.07 -17.18
CA ALA A 198 -12.28 -19.86 -16.82
C ALA A 198 -13.46 -19.64 -17.79
N ILE A 199 -13.65 -18.41 -18.28
CA ILE A 199 -14.69 -18.10 -19.28
C ILE A 199 -14.47 -18.92 -20.55
N ARG A 200 -13.23 -19.01 -21.04
CA ARG A 200 -12.92 -19.84 -22.23
C ARG A 200 -13.18 -21.32 -21.99
N ALA A 201 -12.81 -21.83 -20.80
CA ALA A 201 -13.08 -23.22 -20.45
C ALA A 201 -14.58 -23.51 -20.33
N LEU A 202 -15.38 -22.53 -19.92
CA LEU A 202 -16.84 -22.63 -19.92
C LEU A 202 -17.40 -22.65 -21.34
N GLU A 203 -16.93 -21.78 -22.22
CA GLU A 203 -17.33 -21.76 -23.64
C GLU A 203 -17.03 -23.12 -24.30
N GLU A 204 -15.85 -23.71 -24.03
CA GLU A 204 -15.47 -25.05 -24.51
C GLU A 204 -16.38 -26.15 -23.95
N ALA A 205 -16.74 -26.08 -22.65
CA ALA A 205 -17.64 -27.04 -22.03
C ALA A 205 -19.07 -26.95 -22.58
N GLN A 206 -19.56 -25.73 -22.84
CA GLN A 206 -20.88 -25.51 -23.42
C GLN A 206 -20.96 -26.03 -24.86
N ALA A 207 -19.94 -25.79 -25.68
CA ALA A 207 -19.88 -26.33 -27.03
C ALA A 207 -19.90 -27.87 -27.02
N ALA A 208 -19.12 -28.50 -26.12
CA ALA A 208 -19.08 -29.96 -26.01
C ALA A 208 -20.42 -30.57 -25.52
N ALA A 209 -21.18 -29.86 -24.69
CA ALA A 209 -22.50 -30.29 -24.25
C ALA A 209 -23.53 -30.22 -25.39
N GLN A 210 -23.48 -29.14 -26.19
CA GLN A 210 -24.35 -28.99 -27.37
C GLN A 210 -24.08 -30.06 -28.43
N ASP A 211 -22.81 -30.36 -28.70
CA ASP A 211 -22.41 -31.41 -29.65
C ASP A 211 -22.90 -32.82 -29.23
N TYR A 212 -23.22 -33.03 -27.96
CA TYR A 212 -23.77 -34.29 -27.41
C TYR A 212 -25.30 -34.35 -27.48
N GLU A 213 -25.99 -33.21 -27.44
CA GLU A 213 -27.46 -33.14 -27.60
C GLU A 213 -27.89 -33.23 -29.07
N ASP A 214 -27.02 -32.82 -30.00
CA ASP A 214 -27.27 -32.85 -31.45
C ASP A 214 -26.96 -34.23 -32.12
N GLN A 215 -26.50 -35.23 -31.35
CA GLN A 215 -26.19 -36.61 -31.80
C GLN A 215 -27.27 -37.61 -31.40
#